data_AF-A0A967UHE1-F1
#
_entry.id   AF-A0A967UHE1-F1
#
_cell.length_a   1.000
_cell.length_b   1.000
_cell.length_c   1.000
_cell.angle_alpha   90.00
_cell.angle_beta   90.00
_cell.angle_gamma   90.00
#
_symmetry.space_group_name_H-M   'P 1'
#
loop_
_entity.id
_entity.type
_entity.pdbx_description
1 polymer ?
#
loop_
_entity_poly.entity_id
_entity_poly.type
_entity_poly.pdbx_seq_one_letter_code
_entity_poly.pdbx_strand_id
1 'polypeptide(L)' 'MNELQNAPPDEFGVTHHDVLFSEDDDKIYCVLNAPDFKAIEKHHAKAGIKCDWIHEVKSTRG' A
#
# COMPACT_ATOMS: atom_id res chain seq x y z
N MET A 1 -4.65 9.62 9.30
CA MET A 1 -4.96 8.32 8.65
C MET A 1 -6.04 8.42 7.58
N ASN A 2 -7.12 9.19 7.79
CA ASN A 2 -8.25 9.31 6.84
C ASN A 2 -7.89 9.98 5.50
N GLU A 3 -6.88 10.86 5.48
CA GLU A 3 -6.47 11.62 4.29
C GLU A 3 -5.79 10.75 3.22
N LEU A 4 -5.07 9.71 3.62
CA LEU A 4 -4.42 8.78 2.69
C LEU A 4 -5.44 7.84 2.03
N GLN A 5 -6.43 7.36 2.79
CA GLN A 5 -7.46 6.45 2.29
C GLN A 5 -8.44 7.10 1.30
N ASN A 6 -8.61 8.42 1.37
CA ASN A 6 -9.44 9.18 0.44
C ASN A 6 -8.62 9.94 -0.62
N ALA A 7 -7.30 9.75 -0.63
CA ALA A 7 -6.46 10.36 -1.63
C ALA A 7 -6.79 9.80 -3.03
N PRO A 8 -6.79 10.65 -4.07
CA PRO A 8 -6.89 10.17 -5.43
C PRO A 8 -5.69 9.26 -5.74
N PRO A 9 -5.80 8.42 -6.79
CA PRO A 9 -4.68 7.59 -7.22
C PRO A 9 -3.43 8.44 -7.47
N ASP A 10 -2.30 7.98 -6.96
CA ASP A 10 -1.00 8.56 -7.23
C ASP A 10 -0.66 8.52 -8.73
N GLU A 11 0.45 9.14 -9.14
CA GLU A 11 0.95 9.13 -10.52
C GLU A 11 1.18 7.71 -11.09
N PHE A 12 1.28 6.70 -10.23
CA PHE A 12 1.43 5.29 -10.58
C PHE A 12 0.09 4.53 -10.61
N GLY A 13 -1.03 5.19 -10.34
CA GLY A 13 -2.36 4.58 -10.24
C GLY A 13 -2.58 3.81 -8.93
N VAL A 14 -1.79 4.11 -7.88
CA VAL A 14 -1.89 3.45 -6.57
C VAL A 14 -2.88 4.22 -5.69
N THR A 15 -3.80 3.52 -5.02
CA THR A 15 -4.67 4.08 -3.97
C THR A 15 -4.52 3.31 -2.67
N HIS A 16 -4.65 4.01 -1.54
CA HIS A 16 -4.61 3.39 -0.23
C HIS A 16 -6.00 2.93 0.17
N HIS A 17 -6.20 1.62 0.29
CA HIS A 17 -7.44 1.09 0.84
C HIS A 17 -7.37 1.08 2.37
N ASP A 18 -6.28 0.58 2.95
CA ASP A 18 -6.08 0.53 4.40
C ASP A 18 -4.60 0.55 4.78
N VAL A 19 -4.29 1.03 5.98
CA VAL A 19 -2.92 1.07 6.51
C VAL A 19 -2.99 0.63 7.96
N LEU A 20 -2.47 -0.57 8.20
CA LEU A 20 -2.51 -1.25 9.48
C LEU A 20 -1.11 -1.20 10.10
N PHE A 21 -1.03 -0.93 11.39
CA PHE A 21 0.21 -1.05 12.15
C PHE A 21 0.07 -2.23 13.11
N SER A 22 1.00 -3.17 13.05
CA SER A 22 1.11 -4.26 14.01
C SER A 22 2.19 -3.89 15.03
N GLU A 23 1.78 -3.62 16.27
CA GLU A 23 2.70 -3.37 17.39
C GLU A 23 3.53 -4.61 17.75
N ASP A 24 2.96 -5.81 17.59
CA ASP A 24 3.63 -7.08 17.93
C ASP A 24 4.82 -7.37 17.00
N ASP A 25 4.66 -7.06 15.72
CA ASP A 25 5.68 -7.22 14.68
C ASP A 25 6.53 -5.97 14.44
N ASP A 26 6.15 -4.82 15.03
CA ASP A 26 6.64 -3.48 14.71
C ASP A 26 6.64 -3.21 13.18
N LYS A 27 5.55 -3.61 12.50
CA LYS A 27 5.41 -3.56 11.03
C LYS A 27 4.18 -2.80 10.59
N ILE A 28 4.32 -2.11 9.47
CA ILE A 28 3.23 -1.44 8.77
C ILE A 28 2.81 -2.30 7.58
N TYR A 29 1.52 -2.62 7.51
CA TYR A 29 0.88 -3.31 6.41
C TYR A 29 0.00 -2.34 5.63
N CYS A 30 0.36 -2.09 4.37
CA CYS A 30 -0.43 -1.24 3.47
C CYS A 30 -1.27 -2.12 2.55
N VAL A 31 -2.58 -1.98 2.64
CA VAL A 31 -3.52 -2.56 1.67
C VAL A 31 -3.75 -1.52 0.59
N LEU A 32 -3.19 -1.78 -0.59
CA LEU A 32 -3.17 -0.84 -1.71
C LEU A 32 -3.85 -1.45 -2.93
N ASN A 33 -4.57 -0.63 -3.70
CA ASN A 33 -4.99 -0.98 -5.05
C ASN A 33 -4.00 -0.37 -6.04
N ALA A 34 -3.55 -1.16 -7.00
CA ALA A 34 -2.63 -0.72 -8.03
C ALA A 34 -2.81 -1.55 -9.30
N PRO A 35 -2.41 -1.04 -10.47
CA PRO A 35 -2.48 -1.79 -11.72
C PRO A 35 -1.51 -2.99 -11.75
N ASP A 36 -0.36 -2.87 -11.07
CA ASP A 36 0.68 -3.89 -11.08
C ASP A 36 1.67 -3.71 -9.90
N PHE A 37 2.44 -4.76 -9.62
CA PHE A 37 3.47 -4.76 -8.57
C PHE A 37 4.50 -3.64 -8.72
N LYS A 38 4.85 -3.26 -9.96
CA LYS A 38 5.85 -2.22 -10.21
C LYS A 38 5.35 -0.84 -9.80
N ALA A 39 4.04 -0.58 -9.94
CA ALA A 39 3.43 0.64 -9.44
C ALA A 39 3.56 0.76 -7.92
N ILE A 40 3.36 -0.35 -7.19
CA ILE A 40 3.56 -0.42 -5.73
C ILE A 40 5.02 -0.15 -5.36
N GLU A 41 5.98 -0.79 -6.04
CA GLU A 41 7.40 -0.58 -5.76
C GLU A 41 7.83 0.87 -6.00
N LYS A 42 7.39 1.49 -7.10
CA LYS A 42 7.69 2.89 -7.42
C LYS A 42 7.08 3.86 -6.42
N HIS A 43 5.84 3.61 -6.01
CA HIS A 43 5.14 4.42 -5.00
C HIS A 43 5.93 4.47 -3.69
N HIS A 44 6.34 3.31 -3.17
CA HIS A 44 7.12 3.24 -1.93
C HIS A 44 8.55 3.77 -2.11
N ALA A 45 9.20 3.46 -3.24
CA ALA A 45 10.54 3.98 -3.54
C ALA A 45 10.57 5.52 -3.59
N LYS A 46 9.52 6.15 -4.12
CA LYS A 46 9.35 7.61 -4.10
C LYS A 46 9.23 8.17 -2.68
N ALA A 47 8.58 7.43 -1.79
CA ALA A 47 8.51 7.76 -0.36
C ALA A 47 9.80 7.43 0.41
N GLY A 48 10.82 6.87 -0.25
CA GLY A 48 12.05 6.40 0.41
C GLY A 48 11.85 5.14 1.24
N ILE A 49 10.74 4.43 1.06
CA ILE A 49 10.39 3.21 1.78
C ILE A 49 10.72 2.02 0.88
N LYS A 50 11.43 1.04 1.43
CA LYS A 50 11.65 -0.24 0.76
C LYS A 50 10.59 -1.23 1.24
N CYS A 51 9.80 -1.78 0.32
CA CYS A 51 8.90 -2.88 0.65
C CYS A 51 9.71 -4.16 0.87
N ASP A 52 9.57 -4.77 2.05
CA ASP A 52 10.12 -6.10 2.31
C ASP A 52 9.36 -7.20 1.56
N TRP A 53 8.04 -7.06 1.45
CA TRP A 53 7.18 -8.05 0.83
C TRP A 53 5.95 -7.41 0.19
N ILE A 54 5.57 -7.89 -0.99
CA ILE A 54 4.36 -7.49 -1.69
C ILE A 54 3.63 -8.77 -2.09
N HIS A 55 2.33 -8.84 -1.79
CA HIS A 55 1.50 -9.98 -2.14
C HIS A 55 0.19 -9.49 -2.73
N GLU A 56 -0.13 -9.98 -3.93
CA GLU A 56 -1.41 -9.68 -4.58
C GLU A 56 -2.50 -10.53 -3.93
N VAL A 57 -3.53 -9.84 -3.43
CA VAL A 57 -4.73 -10.48 -2.89
C VAL A 57 -5.91 -10.18 -3.80
N LYS A 58 -6.75 -11.19 -4.06
CA LYS A 58 -7.92 -11.03 -4.93
C LYS A 58 -9.12 -10.38 -4.23
N SER A 59 -9.15 -10.44 -2.90
CA SER A 59 -10.20 -9.83 -2.08
C SER A 59 -9.67 -9.56 -0.67
N THR A 60 -10.10 -8.44 -0.10
CA THR A 60 -9.87 -8.07 1.32
C THR A 60 -11.00 -8.55 2.23
N ARG A 61 -12.07 -9.12 1.66
CA ARG A 61 -13.19 -9.74 2.38
C ARG A 61 -13.41 -11.16 1.84
N GLY A 62 -13.28 -12.15 2.71
CA GLY A 62 -13.73 -13.52 2.46
C GLY A 62 -15.25 -13.61 2.43
#